data_AF-A0A8J2K8T1-F1
#
_entry.id   AF-A0A8J2K8T1-F1
#
_cell.length_a   1.000
_cell.length_b   1.000
_cell.length_c   1.000
_cell.angle_alpha   90.00
_cell.angle_beta   90.00
_cell.angle_gamma   90.00
#
_symmetry.space_group_name_H-M   'P 1'
#
loop_
_entity.id
_entity.type
_entity.pdbx_description
1 polymer ?
#
loop_
_entity_poly.entity_id
_entity_poly.type
_entity_poly.pdbx_seq_one_letter_code
_entity_poly.pdbx_strand_id
1 'polypeptide(L)'
;MSIYTGLTGNFSLAGIVAMSGYIPAIETIKWEQVQTPPILQCHGELDAIVGFDIALATKDVFEQLEFPNFTFKSYKNTGHSASAQEIHDIKKFFARVLA
;
A
#
# COMPACT_ATOMS: atom_id res chain seq x y z
N MET A 1 -8.66 1.75 -1.84
CA MET A 1 -9.67 1.37 -0.83
C MET A 1 -9.10 0.62 0.36
N SER A 2 -8.34 -0.47 0.18
CA SER A 2 -7.84 -1.28 1.29
C SER A 2 -7.04 -0.51 2.35
N ILE A 3 -6.18 0.44 1.92
CA ILE A 3 -5.44 1.32 2.84
C ILE A 3 -6.40 2.13 3.70
N TYR A 4 -7.31 2.88 3.09
CA TYR A 4 -8.28 3.71 3.82
C TYR A 4 -9.08 2.90 4.84
N THR A 5 -9.66 1.77 4.41
CA THR A 5 -10.47 0.91 5.26
C THR A 5 -9.66 0.30 6.40
N GLY A 6 -8.43 -0.15 6.13
CA GLY A 6 -7.57 -0.74 7.14
C GLY A 6 -6.98 0.25 8.13
N LEU A 7 -6.81 1.53 7.74
CA LEU A 7 -6.38 2.60 8.64
C LEU A 7 -7.53 3.12 9.52
N THR A 8 -8.73 3.26 8.97
CA THR A 8 -9.85 3.93 9.65
C THR A 8 -10.85 2.98 10.31
N GLY A 9 -10.72 1.69 10.07
CA GLY A 9 -11.62 0.67 10.62
C GLY A 9 -11.39 0.38 12.10
N ASN A 10 -12.47 0.03 12.81
CA ASN A 10 -12.43 -0.42 14.22
C ASN A 10 -12.20 -1.94 14.31
N PHE A 11 -11.15 -2.45 13.67
CA PHE A 11 -10.76 -3.86 13.72
C PHE A 11 -9.25 -3.99 13.57
N SER A 12 -8.69 -5.08 14.11
CA SER A 12 -7.28 -5.39 13.96
C SER A 12 -7.04 -6.21 12.69
N LEU A 13 -6.07 -5.80 11.87
CA LEU A 13 -5.65 -6.51 10.67
C LEU A 13 -4.22 -7.01 10.82
N ALA A 14 -3.96 -8.23 10.34
CA ALA A 14 -2.59 -8.75 10.22
C ALA A 14 -1.73 -7.92 9.24
N GLY A 15 -2.34 -7.36 8.20
CA GLY A 15 -1.66 -6.48 7.26
C GLY A 15 -2.55 -6.03 6.12
N ILE A 16 -2.07 -5.05 5.35
CA ILE A 16 -2.72 -4.49 4.16
C ILE A 16 -1.80 -4.70 2.96
N VAL A 17 -2.37 -5.21 1.87
CA VAL A 17 -1.72 -5.22 0.55
C VAL A 17 -2.51 -4.30 -0.38
N ALA A 18 -1.81 -3.34 -0.98
CA ALA A 18 -2.37 -2.42 -1.97
C ALA A 18 -1.60 -2.58 -3.29
N MET A 19 -2.23 -3.20 -4.29
CA MET A 19 -1.68 -3.39 -5.64
C MET A 19 -2.25 -2.33 -6.57
N SER A 20 -1.40 -1.66 -7.34
CA SER A 20 -1.79 -0.54 -8.22
C SER A 20 -2.74 0.46 -7.53
N GLY A 21 -2.49 0.73 -6.24
CA GLY A 21 -3.42 1.40 -5.35
C GLY A 21 -2.89 2.70 -4.78
N TYR A 22 -3.81 3.48 -4.20
CA TYR A 22 -3.53 4.78 -3.58
C TYR A 22 -4.45 5.01 -2.35
N ILE A 23 -4.20 6.07 -1.58
CA ILE A 23 -5.09 6.53 -0.51
C ILE A 23 -6.23 7.38 -1.11
N PRO A 24 -7.49 6.89 -1.13
CA PRO A 24 -8.62 7.74 -1.46
C PRO A 24 -8.95 8.67 -0.30
N ALA A 25 -9.49 9.85 -0.63
CA ALA A 25 -10.06 10.80 0.34
C ALA A 25 -9.13 11.09 1.54
N ILE A 26 -7.85 11.31 1.27
CA ILE A 26 -6.79 11.46 2.28
C ILE A 26 -7.13 12.51 3.36
N GLU A 27 -7.75 13.62 2.97
CA GLU A 27 -8.18 14.72 3.85
C GLU A 27 -9.21 14.30 4.90
N THR A 28 -9.87 13.15 4.73
CA THR A 28 -10.88 12.65 5.67
C THR A 28 -10.28 11.75 6.76
N ILE A 29 -8.99 11.39 6.64
CA ILE A 29 -8.31 10.51 7.58
C ILE A 29 -7.89 11.32 8.81
N LYS A 30 -8.37 10.89 9.99
CA LYS A 30 -7.90 11.38 11.29
C LYS A 30 -6.65 10.61 11.69
N TRP A 31 -5.49 11.08 11.23
CA TRP A 31 -4.19 10.39 11.35
C TRP A 31 -3.78 10.08 12.79
N GLU A 32 -4.29 10.83 13.77
CA GLU A 32 -4.06 10.59 15.20
C GLU A 32 -4.85 9.39 15.76
N GLN A 33 -5.77 8.82 14.98
CA GLN A 33 -6.68 7.74 15.41
C GLN A 33 -6.58 6.49 14.52
N VAL A 34 -5.66 6.47 13.56
CA VAL A 34 -5.56 5.36 12.61
C VAL A 34 -4.99 4.11 13.26
N GLN A 35 -5.42 2.96 12.75
CA GLN A 35 -4.72 1.70 12.98
C GLN A 35 -3.38 1.70 12.24
N THR A 36 -2.41 0.97 12.78
CA THR A 36 -1.04 0.89 12.21
C THR A 36 -0.65 -0.53 11.78
N PRO A 37 -1.49 -1.25 10.99
CA PRO A 37 -1.12 -2.57 10.50
C PRO A 37 0.08 -2.48 9.55
N PRO A 38 0.86 -3.57 9.39
CA PRO A 38 1.85 -3.64 8.32
C PRO A 38 1.22 -3.39 6.94
N ILE A 39 1.86 -2.57 6.11
CA ILE A 39 1.36 -2.21 4.77
C ILE A 39 2.41 -2.55 3.73
N LEU A 40 1.99 -3.27 2.69
CA LEU A 40 2.73 -3.42 1.45
C LEU A 40 1.98 -2.72 0.32
N GLN A 41 2.57 -1.67 -0.25
CA GLN A 41 2.10 -1.06 -1.49
C GLN A 41 2.98 -1.51 -2.65
N CYS A 42 2.35 -2.00 -3.71
CA CYS A 42 2.95 -2.50 -4.92
C CYS A 42 2.44 -1.71 -6.12
N HIS A 43 3.31 -1.31 -7.05
CA HIS A 43 2.89 -0.51 -8.21
C HIS A 43 3.73 -0.79 -9.47
N GLY A 44 3.09 -0.84 -10.64
CA GLY A 44 3.79 -0.90 -11.93
C GLY A 44 4.27 0.48 -12.37
N GLU A 45 5.53 0.62 -12.79
CA GLU A 45 6.08 1.93 -13.21
C GLU A 45 5.50 2.40 -14.56
N LEU A 46 4.91 1.49 -15.34
CA LEU A 46 4.26 1.77 -16.63
C LEU A 46 2.73 1.80 -16.51
N ASP A 47 2.18 1.90 -15.30
CA ASP A 47 0.73 1.95 -15.07
C ASP A 47 0.16 3.27 -15.64
N ALA A 48 -0.58 3.14 -16.74
CA ALA A 48 -1.22 4.26 -17.43
C ALA A 48 -2.64 4.56 -16.91
N ILE A 49 -3.17 3.76 -15.98
CA ILE A 49 -4.51 3.92 -15.41
C ILE A 49 -4.43 4.63 -14.06
N VAL A 50 -3.59 4.10 -13.16
CA VAL A 50 -3.23 4.76 -11.91
C VAL A 50 -1.77 5.16 -12.05
N GLY A 51 -1.53 6.40 -12.49
CA GLY A 51 -0.19 6.90 -12.78
C GLY A 51 0.77 6.70 -11.61
N PHE A 52 2.04 6.39 -11.93
CA PHE A 52 3.06 6.11 -10.93
C PHE A 52 3.23 7.24 -9.90
N ASP A 53 3.05 8.50 -10.31
CA ASP A 53 3.09 9.67 -9.42
C ASP A 53 2.04 9.62 -8.30
N ILE A 54 0.87 9.02 -8.55
CA ILE A 54 -0.19 8.84 -7.52
C ILE A 54 0.27 7.83 -6.47
N ALA A 55 0.97 6.78 -6.90
CA ALA A 55 1.55 5.78 -6.02
C ALA A 55 2.66 6.40 -5.16
N LEU A 56 3.52 7.24 -5.77
CA LEU A 56 4.56 7.99 -5.08
C LEU A 56 3.97 8.98 -4.07
N ALA A 57 2.92 9.72 -4.41
CA ALA A 57 2.24 10.59 -3.47
C ALA A 57 1.71 9.82 -2.23
N THR A 58 1.21 8.60 -2.44
CA THR A 58 0.80 7.72 -1.33
C THR A 58 2.00 7.29 -0.47
N LYS A 59 3.13 6.93 -1.11
CA LYS A 59 4.38 6.58 -0.44
C LYS A 59 4.90 7.75 0.41
N ASP A 60 4.93 8.95 -0.17
CA ASP A 60 5.46 10.15 0.47
C ASP A 60 4.66 10.51 1.73
N VAL A 61 3.34 10.33 1.71
CA VAL A 61 2.48 10.51 2.90
C VAL A 61 2.91 9.57 4.03
N PHE A 62 3.10 8.28 3.75
CA PHE A 62 3.51 7.33 4.77
C PHE A 62 4.94 7.58 5.29
N GLU A 63 5.84 8.04 4.43
CA GLU A 63 7.21 8.41 4.83
C GLU A 63 7.22 9.67 5.71
N GLN A 64 6.44 10.70 5.35
CA GLN A 64 6.30 11.93 6.15
C GLN A 64 5.69 11.68 7.52
N LEU A 65 4.77 10.72 7.62
CA LEU A 65 4.16 10.29 8.87
C LEU A 65 5.02 9.32 9.68
N GLU A 66 6.21 8.96 9.20
CA GLU A 66 7.10 7.95 9.79
C GLU A 66 6.34 6.64 10.11
N PHE A 67 5.49 6.19 9.19
CA PHE A 67 4.55 5.11 9.48
C PHE A 67 5.29 3.79 9.76
N PRO A 68 5.05 3.14 10.92
CA PRO A 68 6.01 2.21 11.52
C PRO A 68 6.25 0.91 10.75
N ASN A 69 5.36 0.51 9.83
CA ASN A 69 5.46 -0.75 9.08
C ASN A 69 5.01 -0.62 7.62
N PHE A 70 5.38 0.47 6.94
CA PHE A 70 5.10 0.69 5.53
C PHE A 70 6.22 0.14 4.63
N THR A 71 5.87 -0.49 3.51
CA THR A 71 6.81 -0.93 2.49
C THR A 71 6.25 -0.62 1.10
N PHE A 72 7.04 0.06 0.28
CA PHE A 72 6.72 0.34 -1.12
C PHE A 72 7.60 -0.51 -2.05
N LYS A 73 6.98 -1.10 -3.08
CA LYS A 73 7.65 -1.86 -4.14
C LYS A 73 7.14 -1.40 -5.51
N SER A 74 8.06 -1.09 -6.42
CA SER A 74 7.74 -0.76 -7.81
C SER A 74 8.29 -1.79 -8.80
N TYR A 75 7.65 -1.92 -9.95
CA TYR A 75 8.02 -2.90 -10.99
C TYR A 75 8.15 -2.22 -12.37
N LYS A 76 9.39 -2.10 -12.85
CA LYS A 76 9.78 -1.33 -14.05
C LYS A 76 9.02 -1.65 -15.34
N ASN A 77 8.69 -2.93 -15.56
CA ASN A 77 8.08 -3.41 -16.81
C ASN A 77 6.61 -3.79 -16.65
N THR A 78 5.95 -3.29 -15.61
CA THR A 78 4.55 -3.63 -15.29
C THR A 78 3.67 -2.41 -15.51
N GLY A 79 2.58 -2.60 -16.26
CA GLY A 79 1.53 -1.59 -16.45
C GLY A 79 0.45 -1.69 -15.38
N HIS A 80 -0.82 -1.48 -15.74
CA HIS A 80 -1.96 -1.77 -14.86
C HIS A 80 -2.28 -3.27 -14.86
N SER A 81 -1.36 -4.07 -14.33
CA SER A 81 -1.46 -5.53 -14.27
C SER A 81 -0.62 -6.09 -13.12
N ALA A 82 -0.72 -7.39 -12.87
CA ALA A 82 0.11 -8.06 -11.89
C ALA A 82 1.31 -8.76 -12.53
N SER A 83 2.49 -8.68 -11.88
CA SER A 83 3.71 -9.38 -12.33
C SER A 83 4.07 -10.57 -11.44
N ALA A 84 4.80 -11.56 -11.95
CA ALA A 84 5.26 -12.70 -11.15
C ALA A 84 6.15 -12.28 -9.96
N GLN A 85 6.96 -11.23 -10.15
CA GLN A 85 7.77 -10.67 -9.08
C GLN A 85 6.91 -10.03 -7.99
N GLU A 86 5.86 -9.31 -8.36
CA GLU A 86 4.91 -8.71 -7.44
C GLU A 86 4.19 -9.76 -6.60
N ILE A 87 3.69 -10.83 -7.23
CA ILE A 87 3.05 -11.94 -6.53
C ILE A 87 4.02 -12.62 -5.55
N HIS A 88 5.30 -12.75 -5.90
CA HIS A 88 6.32 -13.30 -5.02
C HIS A 88 6.56 -12.43 -3.78
N ASP A 89 6.62 -11.11 -3.94
CA ASP A 89 6.81 -10.19 -2.82
C ASP A 89 5.57 -10.14 -1.90
N ILE A 90 4.37 -10.24 -2.48
CA ILE A 90 3.11 -10.41 -1.71
C ILE A 90 3.15 -11.72 -0.91
N LYS A 91 3.59 -12.82 -1.52
CA LYS A 91 3.72 -14.11 -0.81
C LYS A 91 4.67 -14.01 0.39
N LYS A 92 5.81 -13.33 0.25
CA LYS A 92 6.73 -13.07 1.37
C LYS A 92 6.08 -12.21 2.46
N PHE A 93 5.32 -11.19 2.07
CA PHE A 93 4.59 -10.36 3.01
C PHE A 93 3.59 -11.18 3.81
N PHE A 94 2.79 -12.03 3.16
CA PHE A 94 1.88 -12.94 3.86
C PHE A 94 2.60 -13.90 4.80
N ALA A 95 3.71 -14.49 4.36
CA ALA A 95 4.52 -15.36 5.21
C ALA A 95 5.08 -14.63 6.45
N ARG A 96 5.28 -13.31 6.38
CA ARG A 96 5.73 -12.49 7.52
C ARG A 96 4.60 -12.15 8.48
N VAL A 97 3.42 -11.80 7.97
CA VAL A 97 2.33 -11.23 8.79
C VAL A 97 1.30 -12.25 9.25
N LEU A 98 1.27 -13.45 8.66
CA LEU A 98 0.37 -14.55 9.03
C LEU A 98 1.08 -15.73 9.70
N ALA A 99 2.36 -15.56 10.07
CA ALA A 99 3.13 -16.56 10.79
C ALA A 99 2.79 -16.61 12.29
#